data_AF-A0A497SDF8-F1
#
_entry.id   AF-A0A497SDF8-F1
#
_cell.length_a   1.000
_cell.length_b   1.000
_cell.length_c   1.000
_cell.angle_alpha   90.00
_cell.angle_beta   90.00
_cell.angle_gamma   90.00
#
_symmetry.space_group_name_H-M   'P 1'
#
loop_
_entity.id
_entity.type
_entity.pdbx_description
1 polymer ?
#
loop_
_entity_poly.entity_id
_entity_poly.type
_entity_poly.pdbx_seq_one_letter_code
_entity_poly.pdbx_strand_id
1 'polypeptide(L)'
;MNIQRDMDTKLINDVLAKSMSQEHVIIINKLSEPKRDEEIATELNMKETTVRTLLNDLHAEGLVEYERTKNKRTGWYTYTWKKRDEKIREYVRDQLNLELNRLINELEMEENGTILACSCSRVSLNEAMEMNFVCPECNETFSVQDNSENLNKIKNKIAYLNNLIKTECNYTNEETMQ
;
A
#
# COMPACT_ATOMS: atom_id res chain seq x y z
N MET A 1 -4.36 -8.99 -27.47
CA MET A 1 -4.87 -8.20 -26.32
C MET A 1 -4.54 -9.00 -25.08
N ASN A 2 -3.60 -8.50 -24.28
CA ASN A 2 -2.76 -9.32 -23.40
C ASN A 2 -3.33 -9.28 -21.97
N ILE A 3 -4.10 -10.30 -21.60
CA ILE A 3 -4.78 -10.43 -20.29
C ILE A 3 -3.79 -10.34 -19.11
N GLN A 4 -2.51 -10.65 -19.34
CA GLN A 4 -1.44 -10.58 -18.34
C GLN A 4 -1.06 -9.15 -17.92
N ARG A 5 -1.12 -8.17 -18.84
CA ARG A 5 -0.73 -6.76 -18.58
C ARG A 5 -1.72 -6.01 -17.68
N ASP A 6 -2.97 -6.48 -17.64
CA ASP A 6 -4.06 -5.88 -16.85
C ASP A 6 -3.99 -6.26 -15.36
N MET A 7 -3.41 -7.42 -15.02
CA MET A 7 -3.34 -7.89 -13.63
C MET A 7 -2.33 -7.08 -12.80
N ASP A 8 -1.14 -6.83 -13.37
CA ASP A 8 -0.08 -6.04 -12.72
C ASP A 8 -0.55 -4.59 -12.46
N THR A 9 -1.21 -3.98 -13.45
CA THR A 9 -1.66 -2.58 -13.35
C THR A 9 -2.72 -2.40 -12.27
N LYS A 10 -3.68 -3.34 -12.17
CA LYS A 10 -4.71 -3.28 -11.13
C LYS A 10 -4.12 -3.44 -9.73
N LEU A 11 -3.24 -4.42 -9.55
CA LEU A 11 -2.59 -4.66 -8.25
C LEU A 11 -1.76 -3.45 -7.82
N ILE A 12 -0.96 -2.89 -8.72
CA ILE A 12 -0.16 -1.68 -8.47
C ILE A 12 -1.06 -0.54 -8.00
N ASN A 13 -2.17 -0.29 -8.71
CA ASN A 13 -3.12 0.77 -8.35
C ASN A 13 -3.76 0.53 -6.97
N ASP A 14 -4.18 -0.70 -6.67
CA ASP A 14 -4.81 -1.04 -5.39
C ASP A 14 -3.83 -0.84 -4.22
N VAL A 15 -2.56 -1.24 -4.36
CA VAL A 15 -1.53 -1.08 -3.33
C VAL A 15 -1.14 0.38 -3.14
N LEU A 16 -0.96 1.13 -4.24
CA LEU A 16 -0.67 2.57 -4.18
C LEU A 16 -1.82 3.36 -3.55
N ALA A 17 -3.06 3.02 -3.89
CA ALA A 17 -4.23 3.66 -3.29
C ALA A 17 -4.34 3.40 -1.78
N LYS A 18 -4.00 2.18 -1.33
CA LYS A 18 -4.02 1.82 0.09
C LYS A 18 -2.90 2.50 0.88
N SER A 19 -1.71 2.63 0.28
CA SER A 19 -0.53 3.18 0.97
C SER A 19 -0.45 4.71 0.91
N MET A 20 -0.99 5.35 -0.14
CA MET A 20 -0.95 6.80 -0.35
C MET A 20 -2.37 7.36 -0.46
N SER A 21 -2.88 7.58 -1.68
CA SER A 21 -4.28 7.97 -1.93
C SER A 21 -4.67 7.66 -3.37
N GLN A 22 -5.98 7.71 -3.67
CA GLN A 22 -6.49 7.59 -5.04
C GLN A 22 -5.96 8.69 -5.98
N GLU A 23 -5.70 9.89 -5.45
CA GLU A 23 -5.16 10.99 -6.26
C GLU A 23 -3.74 10.70 -6.74
N HIS A 24 -2.90 10.06 -5.91
CA HIS A 24 -1.55 9.62 -6.30
C HIS A 24 -1.58 8.63 -7.46
N VAL A 25 -2.52 7.68 -7.41
CA VAL A 25 -2.74 6.69 -8.48
C VAL A 25 -3.13 7.39 -9.79
N ILE A 26 -4.02 8.39 -9.72
CA ILE A 26 -4.41 9.18 -10.89
C ILE A 26 -3.20 9.90 -11.49
N ILE A 27 -2.35 10.53 -10.67
CA ILE A 27 -1.14 11.21 -11.13
C ILE A 27 -0.17 10.23 -11.80
N ILE A 28 0.14 9.09 -11.17
CA ILE A 28 1.02 8.06 -11.76
C ILE A 28 0.48 7.58 -13.11
N ASN A 29 -0.82 7.34 -13.21
CA ASN A 29 -1.43 6.86 -14.45
C ASN A 29 -1.42 7.91 -15.57
N LYS A 30 -1.38 9.21 -15.22
CA LYS A 30 -1.24 10.30 -16.20
C LYS A 30 0.20 10.50 -16.69
N LEU A 31 1.18 9.95 -15.98
CA LEU A 31 2.60 9.95 -16.37
C LEU A 31 2.96 8.75 -17.26
N SER A 32 2.13 8.44 -18.27
CA SER A 32 2.49 7.46 -19.31
C SER A 32 3.67 7.93 -20.18
N GLU A 33 3.84 9.25 -20.25
CA GLU A 33 4.95 9.96 -20.88
C GLU A 33 5.39 11.11 -19.95
N PRO A 34 6.60 11.67 -20.12
CA PRO A 34 7.04 12.79 -19.31
C PRO A 34 6.16 14.03 -19.52
N LYS A 35 5.68 14.65 -18.44
CA LYS A 35 4.76 15.81 -18.47
C LYS A 35 5.14 16.88 -17.47
N ARG A 36 4.79 18.12 -17.77
CA ARG A 36 4.88 19.24 -16.81
C ARG A 36 3.73 19.18 -15.82
N ASP A 37 3.97 19.73 -14.64
CA ASP A 37 2.95 19.89 -13.60
C ASP A 37 1.71 20.65 -14.09
N GLU A 38 1.90 21.72 -14.87
CA GLU A 38 0.83 22.51 -15.51
C GLU A 38 -0.04 21.68 -16.48
N GLU A 39 0.58 20.75 -17.23
CA GLU A 39 -0.11 19.90 -18.19
C GLU A 39 -0.99 18.88 -17.46
N ILE A 40 -0.44 18.25 -16.42
CA ILE A 40 -1.17 17.30 -15.57
C ILE A 40 -2.35 18.01 -14.88
N ALA A 41 -2.14 19.21 -14.35
CA ALA A 41 -3.17 20.01 -13.71
C ALA A 41 -4.32 20.36 -14.66
N THR A 42 -3.99 20.74 -15.90
CA THR A 42 -4.98 21.05 -16.93
C THR A 42 -5.78 19.81 -17.34
N GLU A 43 -5.11 18.68 -17.58
CA GLU A 43 -5.76 17.43 -17.98
C GLU A 43 -6.69 16.86 -16.91
N LEU A 44 -6.35 17.04 -15.63
CA LEU A 44 -7.11 16.55 -14.49
C LEU A 44 -8.10 17.58 -13.94
N ASN A 45 -8.12 18.80 -14.48
CA ASN A 45 -8.86 19.93 -13.92
C ASN A 45 -8.60 20.12 -12.41
N MET A 46 -7.33 20.02 -12.03
CA MET A 46 -6.85 20.18 -10.65
C MET A 46 -6.06 21.47 -10.53
N LYS A 47 -5.95 22.00 -9.30
CA LYS A 47 -5.03 23.12 -9.04
C LYS A 47 -3.59 22.64 -9.20
N GLU A 48 -2.75 23.43 -9.87
CA GLU A 48 -1.32 23.11 -10.01
C GLU A 48 -0.63 22.88 -8.66
N THR A 49 -1.03 23.62 -7.62
CA THR A 49 -0.48 23.45 -6.27
C THR A 49 -0.78 22.06 -5.69
N THR A 50 -1.97 21.53 -5.96
CA THR A 50 -2.36 20.16 -5.57
C THR A 50 -1.53 19.14 -6.34
N VAL A 51 -1.42 19.29 -7.66
CA VAL A 51 -0.60 18.40 -8.50
C VAL A 51 0.87 18.40 -8.07
N ARG A 52 1.45 19.57 -7.78
CA ARG A 52 2.81 19.68 -7.25
C ARG A 52 2.99 18.98 -5.91
N THR A 53 2.01 19.09 -5.02
CA THR A 53 2.05 18.40 -3.72
C THR A 53 2.10 16.88 -3.93
N LEU A 54 1.19 16.34 -4.72
CA LEU A 54 1.15 14.91 -5.05
C LEU A 54 2.43 14.43 -5.75
N LEU A 55 2.98 15.21 -6.69
CA LEU A 55 4.24 14.87 -7.37
C LEU A 55 5.43 14.89 -6.41
N ASN A 56 5.45 15.80 -5.44
CA ASN A 56 6.50 15.83 -4.42
C ASN A 56 6.40 14.63 -3.47
N ASP A 57 5.18 14.22 -3.08
CA ASP A 57 4.96 13.03 -2.27
C ASP A 57 5.44 11.76 -3.01
N LEU A 58 5.09 11.63 -4.30
CA LEU A 58 5.60 10.56 -5.17
C LEU A 58 7.13 10.59 -5.32
N HIS A 59 7.72 11.78 -5.36
CA HIS A 59 9.17 11.95 -5.49
C HIS A 59 9.91 11.59 -4.19
N ALA A 60 9.32 11.88 -3.03
CA ALA A 60 9.89 11.51 -1.74
C ALA A 60 10.05 9.98 -1.61
N GLU A 61 9.09 9.23 -2.15
CA GLU A 61 9.13 7.76 -2.26
C GLU A 61 9.94 7.25 -3.47
N GLY A 62 10.51 8.16 -4.28
CA GLY A 62 11.32 7.80 -5.45
C GLY A 62 10.54 7.21 -6.62
N LEU A 63 9.20 7.31 -6.62
CA LEU A 63 8.30 6.76 -7.64
C LEU A 63 8.29 7.58 -8.93
N VAL A 64 8.68 8.85 -8.85
CA VAL A 64 8.84 9.77 -9.97
C VAL A 64 10.18 10.51 -9.88
N GLU A 65 10.66 10.98 -11.02
CA GLU A 65 11.81 11.88 -11.16
C GLU A 65 11.41 13.10 -11.99
N TYR A 66 12.21 14.16 -11.94
CA TYR A 66 12.00 15.33 -12.78
C TYR A 66 13.30 15.81 -13.43
N GLU A 67 13.16 16.39 -14.63
CA GLU A 67 14.19 17.18 -15.27
C GLU A 67 13.83 18.66 -15.19
N ARG A 68 14.82 19.50 -14.82
CA ARG A 68 14.64 20.96 -14.73
C ARG A 68 15.31 21.65 -15.91
N THR A 69 14.52 22.28 -16.75
CA THR A 69 15.01 23.09 -17.88
C THR A 69 14.84 24.58 -17.61
N LYS A 70 15.86 25.39 -17.93
CA LYS A 70 15.80 26.85 -17.84
C LYS A 70 15.54 27.47 -19.20
N ASN A 71 14.49 28.29 -19.32
CA ASN A 71 14.26 29.08 -20.51
C ASN A 71 15.30 30.22 -20.61
N LYS A 72 16.17 30.19 -21.63
CA LYS A 72 17.23 31.19 -21.79
C LYS A 72 16.72 32.61 -22.07
N ARG A 73 15.50 32.76 -22.60
CA ARG A 73 14.90 34.05 -22.96
C ARG A 73 14.17 34.68 -21.78
N THR A 74 13.38 33.89 -21.06
CA THR A 74 12.50 34.42 -19.99
C THR A 74 13.08 34.19 -18.59
N GLY A 75 14.08 33.32 -18.44
CA GLY A 75 14.71 32.98 -17.16
C GLY A 75 13.93 31.97 -16.31
N TRP A 76 12.70 31.60 -16.70
CA TRP A 76 11.84 30.69 -15.95
C TRP A 76 12.32 29.24 -16.00
N TYR A 77 12.08 28.52 -14.91
CA TYR A 77 12.34 27.08 -14.81
C TYR A 77 11.07 26.29 -15.12
N THR A 78 11.26 25.19 -15.84
CA THR A 78 10.20 24.22 -16.15
C THR A 78 10.62 22.87 -15.61
N TYR A 79 9.69 22.19 -14.93
CA TYR A 79 9.88 20.86 -14.37
C TYR A 79 9.08 19.86 -15.20
N THR A 80 9.78 18.89 -15.78
CA THR A 80 9.16 17.79 -16.52
C THR A 80 9.29 16.52 -15.71
N TRP A 81 8.17 15.95 -15.30
CA TRP A 81 8.07 14.79 -14.43
C TRP A 81 7.96 13.51 -15.24
N LYS A 82 8.56 12.43 -14.74
CA LYS A 82 8.54 11.10 -15.35
C LYS A 82 8.40 10.04 -14.26
N LYS A 83 7.54 9.04 -14.48
CA LYS A 83 7.43 7.90 -13.56
C LYS A 83 8.62 6.94 -13.69
N ARG A 84 8.94 6.27 -12.59
CA ARG A 84 9.99 5.26 -12.51
C ARG A 84 9.34 3.89 -12.32
N ASP A 85 8.93 3.27 -13.42
CA ASP A 85 8.13 2.03 -13.41
C ASP A 85 8.76 0.89 -12.58
N GLU A 86 10.09 0.72 -12.66
CA GLU A 86 10.82 -0.25 -11.84
C GLU A 86 10.70 0.04 -10.34
N LYS A 87 10.86 1.31 -9.95
CA LYS A 87 10.71 1.75 -8.55
C LYS A 87 9.28 1.64 -8.03
N ILE A 88 8.29 1.85 -8.90
CA ILE A 88 6.89 1.61 -8.54
C ILE A 88 6.67 0.13 -8.24
N ARG A 89 7.21 -0.79 -9.06
CA ARG A 89 7.12 -2.24 -8.80
C ARG A 89 7.85 -2.64 -7.52
N GLU A 90 9.06 -2.12 -7.29
CA GLU A 90 9.80 -2.33 -6.03
C GLU A 90 8.99 -1.86 -4.82
N TYR A 91 8.48 -0.62 -4.85
CA TYR A 91 7.67 -0.05 -3.78
C TYR A 91 6.43 -0.90 -3.49
N VAL A 92 5.70 -1.33 -4.53
CA VAL A 92 4.53 -2.19 -4.38
C VAL A 92 4.90 -3.52 -3.71
N ARG A 93 6.02 -4.13 -4.11
CA ARG A 93 6.54 -5.36 -3.48
C ARG A 93 6.85 -5.13 -2.00
N ASP A 94 7.49 -4.01 -1.67
CA ASP A 94 7.83 -3.67 -0.29
C ASP A 94 6.58 -3.46 0.57
N GLN A 95 5.56 -2.77 0.03
CA GLN A 95 4.27 -2.61 0.71
C GLN A 95 3.55 -3.94 0.93
N LEU A 96 3.59 -4.85 -0.03
CA LEU A 96 3.02 -6.20 0.11
C LEU A 96 3.77 -7.01 1.18
N ASN A 97 5.11 -6.94 1.21
CA ASN A 97 5.93 -7.59 2.23
C ASN A 97 5.69 -7.01 3.63
N LEU A 98 5.50 -5.69 3.75
CA LEU A 98 5.14 -5.03 5.01
C LEU A 98 3.80 -5.53 5.55
N GLU A 99 2.77 -5.60 4.71
CA GLU A 99 1.46 -6.16 5.10
C GLU A 99 1.57 -7.65 5.45
N LEU A 100 2.37 -8.42 4.70
CA LEU A 100 2.59 -9.84 4.98
C LEU A 100 3.23 -10.03 6.36
N ASN A 101 4.31 -9.30 6.67
CA ASN A 101 4.97 -9.36 7.97
C ASN A 101 4.04 -8.94 9.10
N ARG A 102 3.22 -7.91 8.88
CA ARG A 102 2.18 -7.50 9.85
C ARG A 102 1.21 -8.65 10.14
N LEU A 103 0.73 -9.33 9.10
CA LEU A 103 -0.20 -10.46 9.25
C LEU A 103 0.45 -11.69 9.87
N ILE A 104 1.73 -11.96 9.60
CA ILE A 104 2.48 -13.05 10.25
C ILE A 104 2.60 -12.78 11.75
N ASN A 105 2.97 -11.56 12.15
CA ASN A 105 3.03 -11.18 13.56
C ASN A 105 1.65 -11.26 14.23
N GLU A 106 0.60 -10.81 13.54
CA GLU A 106 -0.80 -10.93 14.01
C GLU A 106 -1.20 -12.40 14.18
N LEU A 107 -0.80 -13.27 13.26
CA LEU A 107 -1.05 -14.71 13.35
C LEU A 107 -0.34 -15.33 14.55
N GLU A 108 0.94 -15.02 14.77
CA GLU A 108 1.71 -15.55 15.89
C GLU A 108 1.11 -15.14 17.24
N MET A 109 0.63 -13.89 17.34
CA MET A 109 -0.06 -13.40 18.55
C MET A 109 -1.38 -14.14 18.80
N GLU A 110 -2.15 -14.39 17.74
CA GLU A 110 -3.43 -15.09 17.82
C GLU A 110 -3.27 -16.60 18.07
N GLU A 111 -2.28 -17.26 17.47
CA GLU A 111 -2.05 -18.71 17.64
C GLU A 111 -1.51 -19.05 19.02
N ASN A 112 -0.65 -18.20 19.58
CA ASN A 112 0.00 -18.44 20.87
C ASN A 112 -0.74 -17.77 22.04
N GLY A 113 -1.62 -16.80 21.76
CA GLY A 113 -2.34 -16.02 22.76
C GLY A 113 -3.69 -16.64 23.12
N THR A 114 -4.02 -16.65 24.41
CA THR A 114 -5.43 -16.84 24.82
C THR A 114 -6.16 -15.51 24.69
N ILE A 115 -7.17 -15.48 23.83
CA ILE A 115 -8.01 -14.31 23.64
C ILE A 115 -9.30 -14.46 24.44
N LEU A 116 -9.67 -13.40 25.14
CA LEU A 116 -10.94 -13.31 25.84
C LEU A 116 -11.78 -12.17 25.28
N ALA A 117 -13.09 -12.33 25.29
CA ALA A 117 -14.03 -11.33 24.79
C ALA A 117 -15.29 -11.23 25.64
N CYS A 118 -15.85 -10.02 25.67
CA CYS A 118 -17.24 -9.72 26.01
C CYS A 118 -18.01 -9.42 24.71
N SER A 119 -19.28 -9.03 24.85
CA SER A 119 -20.09 -8.45 23.76
C SER A 119 -19.50 -7.16 23.15
N CYS A 120 -18.51 -6.56 23.81
CA CYS A 120 -18.12 -5.16 23.64
C CYS A 120 -16.65 -4.94 23.26
N SER A 121 -15.76 -5.87 23.61
CA SER A 121 -14.32 -5.75 23.52
C SER A 121 -13.68 -7.13 23.52
N ARG A 122 -12.47 -7.19 22.95
CA ARG A 122 -11.66 -8.39 22.77
C ARG A 122 -10.26 -8.05 23.25
N VAL A 123 -9.75 -8.84 24.19
CA VAL A 123 -8.52 -8.56 24.92
C VAL A 123 -7.68 -9.84 25.04
N SER A 124 -6.37 -9.67 25.19
CA SER A 124 -5.48 -10.77 25.55
C SER A 124 -5.69 -11.22 27.00
N LEU A 125 -5.19 -12.40 27.34
CA LEU A 125 -5.18 -12.88 28.73
C LEU A 125 -4.53 -11.90 29.70
N ASN A 126 -3.41 -11.28 29.32
CA ASN A 126 -2.70 -10.33 30.19
C ASN A 126 -3.54 -9.08 30.47
N GLU A 127 -4.17 -8.51 29.43
CA GLU A 127 -5.08 -7.37 29.57
C GLU A 127 -6.31 -7.73 30.41
N ALA A 128 -6.88 -8.93 30.20
CA ALA A 128 -7.97 -9.42 31.04
C ALA A 128 -7.54 -9.54 32.51
N MET A 129 -6.32 -10.00 32.78
CA MET A 129 -5.77 -10.06 34.15
C MET A 129 -5.66 -8.67 34.79
N GLU A 130 -5.18 -7.67 34.05
CA GLU A 130 -5.12 -6.27 34.51
C GLU A 130 -6.51 -5.70 34.83
N MET A 131 -7.53 -6.14 34.07
CA MET A 131 -8.94 -5.76 34.26
C MET A 131 -9.70 -6.68 35.25
N ASN A 132 -9.02 -7.57 35.97
CA ASN A 132 -9.64 -8.57 36.85
C ASN A 132 -10.73 -9.44 36.17
N PHE A 133 -10.55 -9.71 34.88
CA PHE A 133 -11.45 -10.45 34.01
C PHE A 133 -12.84 -9.81 33.83
N VAL A 134 -13.00 -8.52 34.15
CA VAL A 134 -14.27 -7.79 34.00
C VAL A 134 -14.07 -6.60 33.07
N CYS A 135 -14.92 -6.49 32.05
CA CYS A 135 -14.84 -5.37 31.11
C CYS A 135 -15.27 -4.05 31.78
N PRO A 136 -14.49 -2.96 31.68
CA PRO A 136 -14.86 -1.66 32.25
C PRO A 136 -16.02 -0.97 31.51
N GLU A 137 -16.31 -1.35 30.26
CA GLU A 137 -17.34 -0.71 29.43
C GLU A 137 -18.74 -1.31 29.65
N CYS A 138 -18.86 -2.65 29.63
CA CYS A 138 -20.15 -3.32 29.79
C CYS A 138 -20.35 -4.01 31.15
N ASN A 139 -19.31 -4.03 31.99
CA ASN A 139 -19.33 -4.70 33.30
C ASN A 139 -19.54 -6.23 33.27
N GLU A 140 -19.46 -6.86 32.09
CA GLU A 140 -19.53 -8.32 31.90
C GLU A 140 -18.15 -8.98 32.10
N THR A 141 -18.16 -10.26 32.48
CA THR A 141 -16.93 -11.06 32.58
C THR A 141 -16.41 -11.46 31.20
N PHE A 142 -15.11 -11.36 30.99
CA PHE A 142 -14.46 -11.86 29.79
C PHE A 142 -14.53 -13.40 29.72
N SER A 143 -14.88 -13.92 28.55
CA SER A 143 -14.92 -15.37 28.27
C SER A 143 -13.90 -15.74 27.19
N VAL A 144 -13.33 -16.94 27.26
CA VAL A 144 -12.40 -17.41 26.22
C VAL A 144 -13.13 -17.45 24.89
N GLN A 145 -12.57 -16.75 23.90
CA GLN A 145 -13.13 -16.72 22.56
C GLN A 145 -12.40 -17.75 21.68
N ASP A 146 -13.17 -18.55 20.94
CA ASP A 146 -12.59 -19.33 19.84
C ASP A 146 -12.16 -18.36 18.72
N ASN A 147 -10.86 -18.28 18.48
CA ASN A 147 -10.28 -17.46 17.43
C ASN A 147 -10.02 -18.24 16.13
N SER A 148 -10.47 -19.50 16.02
CA SER A 148 -10.29 -20.35 14.84
C SER A 148 -10.71 -19.69 13.53
N GLU A 149 -11.83 -18.95 13.53
CA GLU A 149 -12.31 -18.22 12.36
C GLU A 149 -11.35 -17.08 11.95
N ASN A 150 -10.87 -16.30 12.91
CA ASN A 150 -9.92 -15.22 12.67
C ASN A 150 -8.57 -15.75 12.20
N LEU A 151 -8.08 -16.82 12.82
CA LEU A 151 -6.88 -17.54 12.39
C LEU A 151 -6.99 -17.99 10.93
N ASN A 152 -8.12 -18.58 10.55
CA ASN A 152 -8.37 -18.99 9.16
C ASN A 152 -8.39 -17.79 8.21
N LYS A 153 -8.99 -16.67 8.58
CA LYS A 153 -8.98 -15.44 7.77
C LYS A 153 -7.57 -14.91 7.56
N ILE A 154 -6.77 -14.84 8.63
CA ILE A 154 -5.37 -14.37 8.57
C ILE A 154 -4.54 -15.30 7.69
N LYS A 155 -4.62 -16.64 7.91
CA LYS A 155 -3.92 -17.65 7.10
C LYS A 155 -4.28 -17.57 5.62
N ASN A 156 -5.57 -17.44 5.29
CA ASN A 156 -6.03 -17.29 3.91
C ASN A 156 -5.46 -16.02 3.26
N LYS A 157 -5.42 -14.91 4.01
CA LYS A 157 -4.86 -13.65 3.52
C LYS A 157 -3.35 -13.73 3.31
N ILE A 158 -2.62 -14.36 4.23
CA ILE A 158 -1.18 -14.64 4.09
C ILE A 158 -0.92 -15.51 2.86
N ALA A 159 -1.69 -16.57 2.64
CA ALA A 159 -1.55 -17.44 1.48
C ALA A 159 -1.81 -16.67 0.18
N TYR A 160 -2.83 -15.80 0.15
CA TYR A 160 -3.13 -14.94 -0.98
C TYR A 160 -1.96 -13.97 -1.29
N LEU A 161 -1.44 -13.25 -0.29
CA LEU A 161 -0.32 -12.33 -0.47
C LEU A 161 0.96 -13.04 -0.93
N ASN A 162 1.26 -14.20 -0.36
CA ASN A 162 2.41 -15.01 -0.78
C ASN A 162 2.31 -15.43 -2.24
N ASN A 163 1.11 -15.79 -2.72
CA ASN A 163 0.91 -16.11 -4.12
C ASN A 163 1.15 -14.89 -5.02
N LEU A 164 0.64 -13.71 -4.64
CA LEU A 164 0.87 -12.46 -5.38
C LEU A 164 2.36 -12.11 -5.48
N ILE A 165 3.09 -12.19 -4.36
CA ILE A 165 4.53 -11.87 -4.33
C ILE A 165 5.32 -12.87 -5.18
N LYS A 166 4.98 -14.17 -5.13
CA LYS A 166 5.64 -15.21 -5.94
C LYS A 166 5.41 -15.00 -7.44
N THR A 167 4.20 -14.63 -7.85
CA THR A 167 3.93 -14.34 -9.26
C THR A 167 4.79 -13.19 -9.76
N GLU A 168 4.94 -12.11 -8.99
CA GLU A 168 5.77 -10.95 -9.34
C GLU A 168 7.29 -11.27 -9.40
N CYS A 169 7.80 -12.16 -8.53
CA CYS A 169 9.21 -12.55 -8.53
C CYS A 169 9.61 -13.45 -9.72
N ASN A 170 8.68 -14.19 -10.30
CA ASN A 170 8.99 -15.05 -11.45
C ASN A 170 9.17 -14.24 -12.75
N TYR A 171 8.52 -13.08 -12.88
CA TYR A 171 8.65 -12.21 -14.07
C TYR A 171 9.99 -11.48 -14.17
N THR A 172 10.61 -11.13 -13.04
CA THR A 172 11.89 -10.41 -13.02
C THR A 172 13.09 -11.29 -13.44
N ASN A 173 12.98 -12.61 -13.27
CA ASN A 173 14.03 -13.54 -13.68
C ASN A 173 13.99 -13.89 -15.18
N GLU A 174 12.82 -13.80 -15.83
CA GLU A 174 12.68 -14.09 -17.26
C GLU A 174 13.10 -12.90 -18.15
N GLU A 175 12.85 -11.66 -17.73
CA GLU A 175 13.26 -10.45 -18.47
C GLU A 175 14.78 -10.18 -18.42
N THR A 176 15.51 -10.79 -17.47
CA THR A 176 16.97 -10.65 -17.36
C THR A 176 17.74 -11.66 -18.24
N MET A 177 17.03 -12.54 -18.95
CA MET A 177 17.61 -13.58 -19.83
C MET A 177 17.33 -13.36 -21.34
N GLN A 178 17.04 -12.12 -21.75
CA GLN A 178 16.89 -11.75 -23.17
C GLN A 178 17.74 -10.53 -23.56
#